data_AF-A0A1S3U1F3-F1
#
_entry.id   AF-A0A1S3U1F3-F1
#
_cell.length_a   1.000
_cell.length_b   1.000
_cell.length_c   1.000
_cell.angle_alpha   90.00
_cell.angle_beta   90.00
_cell.angle_gamma   90.00
#
_symmetry.space_group_name_H-M   'P 1'
#
loop_
_entity.id
_entity.type
_entity.pdbx_description
1 polymer ?
#
loop_
_entity_poly.entity_id
_entity_poly.type
_entity_poly.pdbx_seq_one_letter_code
_entity_poly.pdbx_strand_id
1 'polypeptide(L)'
;MVFSLHKSFWVSSSFLLLFCALSVSSLTPTFLSDHVFDSQAHAGRNLLQAKKGCSVNFEFLNYTIITSKCKGPQYPPKECCGAFKEFACPYADVLNDLTNECASTMFSYINLYGKYPPGLFASECHDTKRGLECPALPPSVSADDTSNQFLHCPSLLLLLTTCFLILLF
;
A
#
# COMPACT_ATOMS: atom_id res chain seq x y z
N MET A 1 -49.24 -31.02 -23.85
CA MET A 1 -48.14 -30.44 -23.05
C MET A 1 -46.90 -30.06 -23.89
N VAL A 2 -47.04 -29.71 -25.18
CA VAL A 2 -45.91 -29.39 -26.08
C VAL A 2 -45.62 -27.88 -26.18
N PHE A 3 -46.60 -27.02 -25.91
CA PHE A 3 -46.45 -25.56 -26.06
C PHE A 3 -45.68 -24.86 -24.94
N SER A 4 -45.62 -25.40 -23.72
CA SER A 4 -44.78 -24.82 -22.64
C SER A 4 -43.28 -25.08 -22.85
N LEU A 5 -42.92 -26.21 -23.46
CA LEU A 5 -41.53 -26.59 -23.68
C LEU A 5 -40.85 -25.63 -24.68
N HIS A 6 -41.56 -25.24 -25.75
CA HIS A 6 -41.06 -24.33 -26.78
C HIS A 6 -40.85 -22.90 -26.26
N LYS A 7 -41.71 -22.42 -25.35
CA LYS A 7 -41.56 -21.10 -24.69
C LYS A 7 -40.36 -21.08 -23.73
N SER A 8 -40.18 -22.14 -22.94
CA SER A 8 -39.05 -22.25 -22.02
C SER A 8 -37.71 -22.37 -22.76
N PHE A 9 -37.70 -23.10 -23.88
CA PHE A 9 -36.52 -23.24 -24.74
C PHE A 9 -36.09 -21.92 -25.38
N TRP A 10 -37.06 -21.10 -25.82
CA TRP A 10 -36.77 -19.81 -26.46
C TRP A 10 -36.26 -18.77 -25.45
N VAL A 11 -36.79 -18.77 -24.22
CA VAL A 11 -36.31 -17.93 -23.12
C VAL A 11 -34.90 -18.35 -22.68
N SER A 12 -34.64 -19.65 -22.55
CA SER A 12 -33.32 -20.19 -22.20
C SER A 12 -32.25 -19.80 -23.23
N SER A 13 -32.57 -19.91 -24.53
CA SER A 13 -31.64 -19.52 -25.61
C SER A 13 -31.32 -18.03 -25.61
N SER A 14 -32.26 -17.16 -25.22
CA SER A 14 -32.04 -15.71 -25.17
C SER A 14 -31.15 -15.29 -23.99
N PHE A 15 -31.33 -15.92 -22.82
CA PHE A 15 -30.48 -15.68 -21.64
C PHE A 15 -29.05 -16.20 -21.83
N LEU A 16 -28.87 -17.33 -22.52
CA LEU A 16 -27.55 -17.93 -22.77
C LEU A 16 -26.68 -17.04 -23.67
N LEU A 17 -27.28 -16.39 -24.68
CA LEU A 17 -26.61 -15.42 -25.54
C LEU A 17 -26.18 -14.15 -24.79
N LEU A 18 -27.01 -13.69 -23.84
CA LEU A 18 -26.70 -12.52 -23.01
C LEU A 18 -25.53 -12.80 -22.05
N PHE A 19 -25.43 -14.03 -21.53
CA PHE A 19 -24.31 -14.48 -20.68
C PHE A 19 -22.99 -14.62 -21.46
N CYS A 20 -23.03 -15.12 -22.70
CA CYS A 20 -21.86 -15.15 -23.58
C CYS A 20 -21.33 -13.74 -23.90
N ALA A 21 -22.22 -12.77 -24.11
CA ALA A 21 -21.83 -11.37 -24.35
C ALA A 21 -21.19 -10.72 -23.11
N LEU A 22 -21.62 -11.07 -21.90
CA LEU A 22 -21.04 -10.58 -20.64
C LEU A 22 -19.72 -11.26 -20.27
N SER A 23 -19.43 -12.45 -20.83
CA SER A 23 -18.21 -13.22 -20.56
C SER A 23 -16.96 -12.69 -21.29
N VAL A 24 -17.14 -11.81 -22.29
CA VAL A 24 -16.05 -11.21 -23.09
C VAL A 24 -15.20 -10.20 -22.30
N SER A 25 -15.58 -9.83 -21.08
CA SER A 25 -14.85 -8.84 -20.27
C SER A 25 -13.84 -9.43 -19.27
N SER A 26 -13.38 -10.67 -19.43
CA SER A 26 -12.33 -11.26 -18.58
C SER A 26 -11.06 -11.61 -19.36
N LEU A 27 -10.48 -10.62 -20.06
CA LEU A 27 -9.06 -10.69 -20.45
C LEU A 27 -8.21 -10.41 -19.22
N THR A 28 -7.84 -11.48 -18.51
CA THR A 28 -6.70 -11.48 -17.59
C THR A 28 -5.44 -11.04 -18.34
N PRO A 29 -4.68 -10.04 -17.87
CA PRO A 29 -3.36 -9.83 -18.43
C PRO A 29 -2.48 -11.00 -17.98
N THR A 30 -2.03 -11.81 -18.93
CA THR A 30 -0.88 -12.70 -18.74
C THR A 30 0.32 -11.82 -18.35
N PHE A 31 0.74 -11.91 -17.09
CA PHE A 31 2.02 -11.37 -16.63
C PHE A 31 3.16 -12.06 -17.39
N LEU A 32 3.69 -11.39 -18.41
CA LEU A 32 5.01 -11.68 -18.95
C LEU A 32 6.03 -10.88 -18.12
N SER A 33 6.83 -11.59 -17.33
CA SER A 33 8.02 -11.03 -16.69
C SER A 33 9.18 -11.22 -17.65
N ASP A 34 9.61 -10.14 -18.29
CA ASP A 34 10.93 -10.08 -18.92
C ASP A 34 11.71 -8.90 -18.35
N HIS A 35 12.79 -9.26 -17.67
CA HIS A 35 13.73 -8.37 -17.02
C HIS A 35 14.70 -7.88 -18.10
N VAL A 36 14.47 -6.68 -18.64
CA VAL A 36 15.49 -6.00 -19.45
C VAL A 36 15.59 -4.54 -19.00
N PHE A 37 16.74 -4.26 -18.40
CA PHE A 37 17.23 -2.94 -18.06
C PHE A 37 17.38 -2.14 -19.36
N ASP A 38 16.59 -1.07 -19.53
CA ASP A 38 16.91 -0.02 -20.48
C ASP A 38 16.77 1.35 -19.81
N SER A 39 17.91 1.99 -19.63
CA SER A 39 18.06 3.36 -19.18
C SER A 39 17.56 4.31 -20.27
N GLN A 40 16.31 4.75 -20.17
CA GLN A 40 15.81 5.82 -21.03
C GLN A 40 15.07 6.86 -20.21
N ALA A 41 15.68 8.05 -20.14
CA ALA A 41 15.12 9.25 -19.58
C ALA A 41 13.79 9.59 -20.27
N HIS A 42 12.68 9.43 -19.56
CA HIS A 42 11.38 9.93 -19.99
C HIS A 42 10.77 10.78 -18.88
N ALA A 43 10.82 12.10 -19.12
CA ALA A 43 9.86 13.04 -18.57
C ALA A 43 8.45 12.57 -18.98
N GLY A 44 7.83 11.76 -18.13
CA GLY A 44 6.48 11.26 -18.28
C GLY A 44 5.73 11.57 -17.01
N ARG A 45 4.62 12.30 -17.15
CA ARG A 45 3.56 12.54 -16.15
C ARG A 45 3.78 11.75 -14.86
N ASN A 46 4.25 12.43 -13.80
CA ASN A 46 4.15 11.88 -12.45
C ASN A 46 2.66 11.61 -12.20
N LEU A 47 2.24 10.36 -12.35
CA LEU A 47 1.02 9.93 -11.69
C LEU A 47 1.26 10.28 -10.22
N LEU A 48 0.40 11.10 -9.63
CA LEU A 48 0.17 11.05 -8.19
C LEU A 48 -0.23 9.61 -7.92
N GLN A 49 0.76 8.74 -7.74
CA GLN A 49 0.53 7.41 -7.24
C GLN A 49 -0.17 7.65 -5.92
N ALA A 50 -1.47 7.36 -5.89
CA ALA A 50 -2.28 7.50 -4.70
C ALA A 50 -1.75 6.46 -3.71
N LYS A 51 -0.76 6.88 -2.93
CA LYS A 51 -0.21 6.11 -1.83
C LYS A 51 -1.28 6.03 -0.76
N LYS A 52 -1.28 4.92 -0.04
CA LYS A 52 -2.17 4.76 1.11
C LYS A 52 -1.78 5.78 2.18
N GLY A 53 -2.80 6.26 2.90
CA GLY A 53 -2.58 7.09 4.08
C GLY A 53 -1.68 6.39 5.10
N CYS A 54 -0.95 7.19 5.88
CA CYS A 54 -0.11 6.64 6.93
C CYS A 54 -0.96 6.19 8.13
N SER A 55 -0.76 4.96 8.60
CA SER A 55 -1.44 4.45 9.80
C SER A 55 -0.96 5.12 11.10
N VAL A 56 0.23 5.73 11.08
CA VAL A 56 0.82 6.43 12.22
C VAL A 56 0.57 7.92 12.07
N ASN A 57 0.03 8.55 13.13
CA ASN A 57 -0.19 9.97 13.15
C ASN A 57 1.08 10.72 13.55
N PHE A 58 1.93 11.04 12.57
CA PHE A 58 3.17 11.77 12.78
C PHE A 58 2.95 13.21 13.29
N GLU A 59 1.78 13.82 13.09
CA GLU A 59 1.52 15.21 13.52
C GLU A 59 1.70 15.41 15.03
N PHE A 60 1.22 14.45 15.82
CA PHE A 60 1.17 14.56 17.29
C PHE A 60 2.33 13.86 18.00
N LEU A 61 3.37 13.44 17.28
CA LEU A 61 4.55 12.83 17.90
C LEU A 61 5.44 13.87 18.58
N ASN A 62 6.29 13.38 19.49
CA ASN A 62 7.25 14.24 20.19
C ASN A 62 8.53 14.44 19.37
N TYR A 63 8.64 15.60 18.73
CA TYR A 63 9.80 16.00 17.92
C TYR A 63 11.00 16.50 18.74
N THR A 64 10.87 16.67 20.06
CA THR A 64 11.95 17.14 20.92
C THR A 64 13.16 16.22 20.89
N ILE A 65 12.97 14.92 20.63
CA ILE A 65 14.07 13.97 20.50
C ILE A 65 15.05 14.35 19.38
N ILE A 66 14.55 14.94 18.28
CA ILE A 66 15.35 15.46 17.17
C ILE A 66 15.78 16.89 17.46
N THR A 67 14.84 17.79 17.79
CA THR A 67 15.09 19.24 17.87
C THR A 67 15.97 19.66 19.06
N SER A 68 16.06 18.84 20.11
CA SER A 68 16.96 19.09 21.24
C SER A 68 18.42 18.75 20.94
N LYS A 69 18.67 17.79 20.02
CA LYS A 69 19.99 17.25 19.71
C LYS A 69 20.53 17.78 18.38
N CYS A 70 19.71 17.80 17.33
CA CYS A 70 20.09 18.24 16.00
C CYS A 70 19.86 19.75 15.82
N LYS A 71 20.89 20.57 16.05
CA LYS A 71 20.79 22.04 15.98
C LYS A 71 21.63 22.62 14.84
N GLY A 72 21.05 23.62 14.17
CA GLY A 72 21.75 24.43 13.18
C GLY A 72 22.71 25.43 13.81
N PRO A 73 23.58 26.07 13.00
CA PRO A 73 23.61 26.00 11.53
C PRO A 73 24.43 24.85 10.97
N GLN A 74 25.34 24.24 11.75
CA GLN A 74 26.23 23.18 11.25
C GLN A 74 25.56 21.79 11.17
N TYR A 75 24.48 21.53 11.91
CA TYR A 75 23.78 20.25 11.95
C TYR A 75 24.72 19.03 12.08
N PRO A 76 25.34 18.82 13.27
CA PRO A 76 26.35 17.79 13.46
C PRO A 76 25.81 16.40 13.08
N PRO A 77 26.37 15.72 12.04
CA PRO A 77 25.77 14.51 11.47
C PRO A 77 25.58 13.38 12.47
N LYS A 78 26.57 13.15 13.34
CA LYS A 78 26.51 12.08 14.35
C LYS A 78 25.34 12.26 15.33
N GLU A 79 25.12 13.48 15.80
CA GLU A 79 24.04 13.79 16.75
C GLU A 79 22.68 13.79 16.04
N CYS A 80 22.61 14.39 14.85
CA CYS A 80 21.41 14.44 14.04
C CYS A 80 20.93 13.04 13.62
N CYS A 81 21.82 12.20 13.12
CA CYS A 81 21.48 10.84 12.70
C CYS A 81 21.18 9.93 13.89
N GLY A 82 21.87 10.09 15.02
CA GLY A 82 21.54 9.37 16.25
C GLY A 82 20.14 9.70 16.75
N ALA A 83 19.80 10.99 16.81
CA ALA A 83 18.46 11.45 17.19
C ALA A 83 17.38 11.01 16.21
N PHE A 84 17.67 11.06 14.91
CA PHE A 84 16.76 10.60 13.86
C PHE A 84 16.49 9.10 13.95
N LYS A 85 17.52 8.26 14.20
CA LYS A 85 17.33 6.82 14.45
C LYS A 85 16.42 6.59 15.65
N GLU A 86 16.66 7.27 16.77
CA GLU A 86 15.84 7.14 17.98
C GLU A 86 14.36 7.46 17.73
N PHE A 87 14.09 8.45 16.85
CA PHE A 87 12.73 8.82 16.46
C PHE A 87 12.09 7.87 15.44
N ALA A 88 12.82 7.49 14.40
CA ALA A 88 12.27 6.81 13.22
C ALA A 88 12.25 5.28 13.37
N CYS A 89 13.20 4.69 14.10
CA CYS A 89 13.34 3.24 14.18
C CYS A 89 12.14 2.50 14.79
N PRO A 90 11.39 3.05 15.76
CA PRO A 90 10.13 2.43 16.21
C PRO A 90 9.07 2.27 15.11
N TYR A 91 9.20 2.99 14.00
CA TYR A 91 8.25 3.01 12.89
C TYR A 91 8.87 2.49 11.59
N ALA A 92 10.00 1.77 11.65
CA ALA A 92 10.74 1.34 10.47
C ALA A 92 9.87 0.54 9.48
N ASP A 93 8.98 -0.32 9.96
CA ASP A 93 8.13 -1.16 9.10
C ASP A 93 7.20 -0.33 8.21
N VAL A 94 6.54 0.68 8.79
CA VAL A 94 5.64 1.56 8.03
C VAL A 94 6.38 2.58 7.18
N LEU A 95 7.57 3.01 7.62
CA LEU A 95 8.41 3.95 6.87
C LEU A 95 9.06 3.30 5.64
N ASN A 96 9.37 2.01 5.71
CA ASN A 96 9.97 1.23 4.62
C ASN A 96 8.94 0.68 3.62
N ASP A 97 7.64 0.78 3.91
CA ASP A 97 6.58 0.41 2.99
C ASP A 97 6.37 1.50 1.93
N LEU A 98 6.87 1.22 0.72
CA LEU A 98 6.80 2.13 -0.44
C LEU A 98 5.37 2.38 -0.93
N THR A 99 4.38 1.60 -0.49
CA THR A 99 2.97 1.73 -0.89
C THR A 99 2.21 2.80 -0.11
N ASN A 100 2.79 3.32 0.98
CA ASN A 100 2.20 4.37 1.80
C ASN A 100 3.02 5.68 1.75
N GLU A 101 2.45 6.73 2.32
CA GLU A 101 3.05 8.07 2.40
C GLU A 101 3.71 8.41 3.74
N CYS A 102 3.87 7.44 4.66
CA CYS A 102 4.41 7.65 6.01
C CYS A 102 5.76 8.35 6.02
N ALA A 103 6.70 7.94 5.17
CA ALA A 103 8.02 8.55 5.11
C ALA A 103 7.96 10.04 4.72
N SER A 104 7.17 10.37 3.70
CA SER A 104 6.99 11.75 3.25
C SER A 104 6.33 12.61 4.33
N THR A 105 5.28 12.09 4.98
CA THR A 105 4.57 12.77 6.07
C THR A 105 5.51 13.01 7.26
N MET A 106 6.26 11.98 7.68
CA MET A 106 7.24 12.08 8.76
C MET A 106 8.27 13.18 8.48
N PHE A 107 8.94 13.16 7.31
CA PHE A 107 9.93 14.18 6.97
C PHE A 107 9.33 15.58 6.90
N SER A 108 8.08 15.72 6.47
CA SER A 108 7.39 17.00 6.40
C SER A 108 7.26 17.63 7.78
N TYR A 109 6.80 16.87 8.78
CA TYR A 109 6.68 17.38 10.16
C TYR A 109 8.05 17.55 10.84
N ILE A 110 9.03 16.68 10.59
CA ILE A 110 10.41 16.88 11.08
C ILE A 110 10.93 18.24 10.61
N ASN A 111 10.80 18.53 9.31
CA ASN A 111 11.29 19.77 8.72
C ASN A 111 10.50 20.98 9.23
N LEU A 112 9.18 20.85 9.38
CA LEU A 112 8.29 21.90 9.89
C LEU A 112 8.67 22.30 11.33
N TYR A 113 8.74 21.34 12.25
CA TYR A 113 8.98 21.62 13.66
C TYR A 113 10.44 21.95 13.98
N GLY A 114 11.38 21.32 13.28
CA GLY A 114 12.80 21.56 13.47
C GLY A 114 13.39 22.69 12.63
N LYS A 115 12.63 23.23 11.67
CA LYS A 115 13.10 24.20 10.66
C LYS A 115 14.33 23.68 9.92
N TYR A 116 14.33 22.39 9.58
CA TYR A 116 15.44 21.75 8.87
C TYR A 116 15.36 21.99 7.36
N PRO A 117 16.50 22.14 6.67
CA PRO A 117 16.53 22.17 5.23
C PRO A 117 16.09 20.81 4.65
N PRO A 118 15.37 20.81 3.51
CA PRO A 118 14.92 19.57 2.89
C PRO A 118 16.11 18.70 2.51
N GLY A 119 16.02 17.41 2.82
CA GLY A 119 17.07 16.44 2.49
C GLY A 119 18.18 16.29 3.51
N LEU A 120 18.24 17.10 4.58
CA LEU A 120 19.31 17.03 5.60
C LEU A 120 19.58 15.60 6.09
N PHE A 121 18.54 14.90 6.53
CA PHE A 121 18.69 13.54 7.05
C PHE A 121 18.96 12.51 5.96
N ALA A 122 18.43 12.73 4.75
CA ALA A 122 18.64 11.81 3.62
C ALA A 122 20.08 11.90 3.08
N SER A 123 20.72 13.06 3.14
CA SER A 123 22.10 13.25 2.73
C SER A 123 23.10 12.80 3.81
N GLU A 124 22.84 13.16 5.07
CA GLU A 124 23.79 12.94 6.16
C GLU A 124 23.70 11.54 6.77
N CYS A 125 22.51 10.93 6.80
CA CYS A 125 22.26 9.71 7.57
C CYS A 125 22.20 8.47 6.68
N HIS A 126 23.38 7.91 6.39
CA HIS A 126 23.53 6.62 5.72
C HIS A 126 24.63 5.80 6.42
N ASP A 127 24.29 4.62 6.96
CA ASP A 127 25.30 3.74 7.57
C ASP A 127 25.89 2.78 6.55
N THR A 128 25.05 2.29 5.62
CA THR A 128 25.43 1.29 4.62
C THR A 128 24.80 1.60 3.26
N LYS A 129 25.18 0.83 2.23
CA LYS A 129 24.53 0.88 0.91
C LYS A 129 23.04 0.52 0.94
N ARG A 130 22.54 -0.06 2.04
CA ARG A 130 21.13 -0.43 2.23
C ARG A 130 20.33 0.65 2.97
N GLY A 131 20.96 1.74 3.39
CA GLY A 131 20.32 2.86 4.07
C GLY A 131 20.76 2.99 5.53
N LEU A 132 19.81 3.35 6.39
CA LEU A 132 20.01 3.60 7.80
C LEU A 132 19.65 2.33 8.60
N GLU A 133 20.60 1.80 9.36
CA GLU A 133 20.36 0.62 10.19
C GLU A 133 19.79 1.02 11.54
N CYS A 134 18.65 0.43 11.87
CA CYS A 134 18.01 0.57 13.17
C CYS A 134 18.54 -0.50 14.14
N PRO A 135 18.87 -0.12 15.40
CA PRO A 135 19.16 -1.11 16.42
C PRO A 135 17.92 -1.98 16.67
N ALA A 136 18.14 -3.23 17.11
CA ALA A 136 17.04 -4.12 17.49
C ALA A 136 16.16 -3.42 18.53
N LEU A 137 14.85 -3.38 18.25
CA LEU A 137 13.88 -2.86 19.21
C LEU A 137 13.95 -3.70 20.50
N PRO A 138 13.89 -3.09 21.69
CA PRO A 138 13.65 -3.86 22.90
C PRO A 138 12.34 -4.64 22.74
N PRO A 139 12.20 -5.83 23.35
CA PRO A 139 11.00 -6.65 23.19
C PRO A 139 9.77 -5.82 23.58
N SER A 140 8.92 -5.56 22.60
CA SER A 140 7.61 -4.95 22.81
C SER A 140 6.73 -5.97 23.54
N VAL A 141 6.05 -5.53 24.60
CA VAL A 141 4.91 -6.27 25.15
C VAL A 141 3.84 -6.22 24.06
N SER A 142 3.73 -7.29 23.30
CA SER A 142 2.74 -7.49 22.26
C SER A 142 1.35 -7.34 22.86
N ALA A 143 0.61 -6.33 22.40
CA ALA A 143 -0.84 -6.31 22.56
C ALA A 143 -1.42 -7.50 21.77
N ASP A 144 -2.34 -8.22 22.41
CA ASP A 144 -3.04 -9.40 21.90
C ASP A 144 -3.54 -9.22 20.46
N ASP A 145 -3.06 -10.10 19.58
CA ASP A 145 -3.67 -10.36 18.27
C ASP A 145 -4.97 -11.15 18.46
N THR A 146 -6.10 -10.46 18.61
CA THR A 146 -7.41 -11.09 18.47
C THR A 146 -7.78 -11.20 16.99
N SER A 147 -7.43 -12.35 16.42
CA SER A 147 -8.11 -13.08 15.33
C SER A 147 -8.83 -12.25 14.24
N ASN A 148 -8.23 -12.24 13.06
CA ASN A 148 -8.88 -11.92 11.79
C ASN A 148 -10.08 -12.85 11.54
N GLN A 149 -11.30 -12.33 11.70
CA GLN A 149 -12.48 -12.97 11.11
C GLN A 149 -12.51 -12.61 9.62
N PHE A 150 -12.06 -13.55 8.78
CA PHE A 150 -12.32 -13.57 7.35
C PHE A 150 -13.84 -13.57 7.14
N LEU A 151 -14.42 -12.41 6.87
CA LEU A 151 -15.74 -12.33 6.25
C LEU A 151 -15.58 -12.85 4.81
N HIS A 152 -15.87 -14.13 4.62
CA HIS A 152 -16.05 -14.74 3.31
C HIS A 152 -17.22 -14.04 2.63
N CYS A 153 -16.94 -13.06 1.78
CA CYS A 153 -17.92 -12.51 0.87
C CYS A 153 -18.21 -13.60 -0.20
N PRO A 154 -19.42 -14.17 -0.27
CA PRO A 154 -19.71 -15.19 -1.26
C PRO A 154 -19.62 -14.54 -2.64
N SER A 155 -18.75 -15.10 -3.50
CA SER A 155 -18.56 -14.64 -4.87
C SER A 155 -19.91 -14.55 -5.57
N LEU A 156 -20.22 -13.39 -6.16
CA LEU A 156 -21.42 -13.10 -6.98
C LEU A 156 -21.67 -14.20 -8.02
N LEU A 157 -20.59 -14.82 -8.51
CA LEU A 157 -20.59 -15.92 -9.47
C LEU A 157 -21.34 -17.15 -8.92
N LEU A 158 -21.20 -17.43 -7.62
CA LEU A 158 -21.87 -18.56 -6.96
C LEU A 158 -23.37 -18.30 -6.81
N LEU A 159 -23.78 -17.05 -6.54
CA LEU A 159 -25.18 -16.61 -6.50
C LEU A 159 -25.87 -16.68 -7.88
N LEU A 160 -25.14 -16.39 -8.96
CA LEU A 160 -25.67 -16.45 -10.31
C LEU A 160 -25.87 -17.90 -10.79
N THR A 161 -24.96 -18.81 -10.41
CA THR A 161 -25.06 -20.24 -10.78
C THR A 161 -26.25 -20.95 -10.13
N THR A 162 -26.57 -20.64 -8.88
CA THR A 162 -27.71 -21.24 -8.18
C THR A 162 -29.05 -20.73 -8.72
N CYS A 163 -29.14 -19.46 -9.08
CA CYS A 163 -30.33 -18.85 -9.68
C CYS A 163 -30.65 -19.45 -11.06
N PHE A 164 -29.63 -19.76 -11.86
CA PHE A 164 -29.79 -20.40 -13.18
C PHE A 164 -30.33 -21.83 -13.08
N LEU A 165 -29.87 -22.62 -12.09
CA LEU A 165 -30.35 -23.99 -11.89
C LEU A 165 -31.82 -24.04 -11.43
N ILE A 166 -32.28 -23.04 -10.68
CA ILE A 166 -33.68 -22.91 -10.24
C ILE A 166 -34.60 -22.53 -11.40
N LEU A 167 -34.11 -21.77 -12.39
CA LEU A 167 -34.87 -21.39 -13.58
C LEU A 167 -34.94 -22.49 -14.66
N LEU A 168 -34.11 -23.53 -14.54
CA LEU A 168 -34.06 -24.66 -15.47
C LEU A 168 -34.97 -25.84 -15.06
N PHE A 169 -35.43 -25.89 -13.81
CA PHE A 169 -36.38 -26.88 -13.29
C PHE A 169 -37.79 -26.27 -13.15
#